data_AF-A0AA90ZPM9-F1
#
_entry.id   AF-A0AA90ZPM9-F1
#
_cell.length_a   1.000
_cell.length_b   1.000
_cell.length_c   1.000
_cell.angle_alpha   90.00
_cell.angle_beta   90.00
_cell.angle_gamma   90.00
#
_symmetry.space_group_name_H-M   'P 1'
#
loop_
_entity.id
_entity.type
_entity.pdbx_description
1 polymer ?
#
loop_
_entity_poly.entity_id
_entity_poly.type
_entity_poly.pdbx_seq_one_letter_code
_entity_poly.pdbx_strand_id
1 'polypeptide(L)'
;MKKQLLFAAMLMLSATPAVSVSAAQPFAAAAEEGQTLATQEQYDALVKSIAEVQQNIDAMLKEINDKYPDAEDTKYSLNFNKESLDKIADEAKAKFEAKTLTAAEVDSYLASVKEIAEGIKDAVKNAEQEVYSFQVNSSYNAAYMHKAECLGQIPANVQNHYAPAFDELDADMMQVYMPIMMGSPIETAEQAKKMCDQLDAISKKADALLAASKKASTLLDDITATLASLDAEIAKIKKDFPEYDLSAVNESAEYWKNLAAEFAQAPADPTAPYTESKIDGFVENFGYFKANISDLYAQAQKDEWMAQFNAKYYPAAQKMDEYLSTLDSECPTVKDKYFNKLDDLNVELTQMYMKLYQEDLTQEQFNTMMARIDEILREAQKIIDEAKEAEKVATGISNISVSEAVKAGKVYSIDGKCVSKFAKGLVIINGKKVILK
;
A
#
# COMPACT_ATOMS: atom_id res chain seq x y z
N MET A 1 -24.45 27.32 9.53
CA MET A 1 -25.67 27.02 8.73
C MET A 1 -26.06 25.53 8.71
N LYS A 2 -25.73 24.72 9.74
CA LYS A 2 -25.87 23.24 9.71
C LYS A 2 -27.05 22.65 10.52
N LYS A 3 -27.85 23.45 11.24
CA LYS A 3 -29.04 22.97 11.99
C LYS A 3 -30.38 23.16 11.26
N GLN A 4 -30.42 23.92 10.17
CA GLN A 4 -31.66 24.18 9.42
C GLN A 4 -31.92 23.19 8.28
N LEU A 5 -30.89 22.51 7.78
CA LEU A 5 -31.05 21.48 6.74
C LEU A 5 -31.56 20.13 7.30
N LEU A 6 -31.24 19.79 8.56
CA LEU A 6 -31.81 18.61 9.21
C LEU A 6 -33.33 18.74 9.45
N PHE A 7 -33.81 19.96 9.72
CA PHE A 7 -35.25 20.21 9.87
C PHE A 7 -36.01 20.14 8.54
N ALA A 8 -35.37 20.46 7.41
CA ALA A 8 -36.03 20.47 6.10
C ALA A 8 -36.16 19.07 5.48
N ALA A 9 -35.29 18.11 5.82
CA ALA A 9 -35.38 16.73 5.33
C ALA A 9 -36.36 15.87 6.16
N MET A 10 -36.48 16.12 7.47
CA MET A 10 -37.52 15.48 8.32
C MET A 10 -38.94 15.96 7.98
N LEU A 11 -39.09 17.15 7.40
CA LEU A 11 -40.39 17.70 6.97
C LEU A 11 -40.94 17.08 5.67
N MET A 12 -40.13 16.33 4.92
CA MET A 12 -40.53 15.74 3.62
C MET A 12 -40.84 14.24 3.70
N LEU A 13 -40.54 13.57 4.83
CA LEU A 13 -40.82 12.16 5.07
C LEU A 13 -42.03 11.90 5.98
N SER A 14 -42.69 12.96 6.46
CA SER A 14 -43.99 12.90 7.15
C SER A 14 -45.18 13.09 6.20
N ALA A 15 -45.00 12.81 4.90
CA ALA A 15 -46.00 13.06 3.86
C ALA A 15 -46.58 11.76 3.27
N THR A 16 -47.01 10.84 4.14
CA THR A 16 -48.29 10.15 3.92
C THR A 16 -49.24 10.70 4.97
N PRO A 17 -50.46 11.09 4.59
CA PRO A 17 -51.26 11.97 5.41
C PRO A 17 -51.61 11.23 6.70
N ALA A 18 -51.02 11.66 7.81
CA ALA A 18 -51.83 11.87 9.00
C ALA A 18 -53.08 12.56 8.48
N VAL A 19 -54.23 11.92 8.63
CA VAL A 19 -55.51 12.54 8.35
C VAL A 19 -55.61 13.67 9.36
N SER A 20 -54.99 14.80 9.02
CA SER A 20 -55.21 16.08 9.63
C SER A 20 -56.65 16.38 9.28
N VAL A 21 -57.56 15.99 10.17
CA VAL A 21 -58.92 16.48 10.16
C VAL A 21 -58.78 17.98 10.35
N SER A 22 -58.82 18.68 9.21
CA SER A 22 -58.82 20.12 9.10
C SER A 22 -59.82 20.67 10.11
N ALA A 23 -59.30 21.53 10.99
CA ALA A 23 -60.00 22.58 11.72
C ALA A 23 -61.48 22.32 12.02
N ALA A 24 -61.77 22.06 13.29
CA ALA A 24 -63.06 22.33 13.91
C ALA A 24 -63.64 23.62 13.31
N GLN A 25 -64.67 23.47 12.47
CA GLN A 25 -65.51 24.59 12.10
C GLN A 25 -66.13 25.14 13.39
N PRO A 26 -66.19 26.46 13.58
CA PRO A 26 -66.99 27.01 14.65
C PRO A 26 -68.45 26.66 14.31
N PHE A 27 -69.06 25.79 15.14
CA PHE A 27 -70.49 25.51 15.06
C PHE A 27 -71.26 26.80 15.40
N ALA A 28 -71.56 27.60 14.37
CA ALA A 28 -72.45 28.74 14.48
C ALA A 28 -73.89 28.28 14.24
N ALA A 29 -74.72 28.60 15.24
CA ALA A 29 -76.08 28.12 15.43
C ALA A 29 -77.07 28.49 14.31
N ALA A 30 -78.05 27.61 14.11
CA ALA A 30 -79.40 27.97 13.70
C ALA A 30 -80.37 27.36 14.72
N ALA A 31 -80.91 28.22 15.60
CA ALA A 31 -82.07 27.89 16.41
C ALA A 31 -83.32 28.30 15.63
N GLU A 32 -84.15 27.34 15.27
CA GLU A 32 -85.62 27.35 15.44
C GLU A 32 -86.24 26.09 14.81
N GLU A 33 -87.30 25.60 15.46
CA GLU A 33 -88.14 24.42 15.16
C GLU A 33 -87.61 23.03 15.58
N GLY A 34 -88.03 22.59 16.77
CA GLY A 34 -88.26 21.16 17.06
C GLY A 34 -87.05 20.29 17.42
N GLN A 35 -85.95 20.85 17.92
CA GLN A 35 -84.83 20.01 18.38
C GLN A 35 -85.15 19.28 19.68
N THR A 36 -85.14 17.95 19.62
CA THR A 36 -85.28 17.07 20.78
C THR A 36 -84.03 17.22 21.67
N LEU A 37 -84.22 17.67 22.90
CA LEU A 37 -83.17 17.70 23.92
C LEU A 37 -82.64 16.28 24.17
N ALA A 38 -81.34 16.16 24.42
CA ALA A 38 -80.73 14.89 24.76
C ALA A 38 -81.34 14.32 26.06
N THR A 39 -81.62 13.02 26.07
CA THR A 39 -82.05 12.33 27.30
C THR A 39 -80.83 12.07 28.21
N GLN A 40 -81.09 11.81 29.49
CA GLN A 40 -80.06 11.34 30.42
C GLN A 40 -79.35 10.10 29.88
N GLU A 41 -80.10 9.16 29.31
CA GLU A 41 -79.55 7.92 28.74
C GLU A 41 -78.60 8.17 27.56
N GLN A 42 -78.90 9.15 26.70
CA GLN A 42 -78.03 9.55 25.59
C GLN A 42 -76.74 10.22 26.08
N TYR A 43 -76.86 11.12 27.06
CA TYR A 43 -75.70 11.76 27.68
C TYR A 43 -74.81 10.74 28.40
N ASP A 44 -75.38 9.83 29.19
CA ASP A 44 -74.66 8.78 29.90
C ASP A 44 -73.94 7.84 28.93
N ALA A 45 -74.56 7.53 27.78
CA ALA A 45 -73.93 6.73 26.73
C ALA A 45 -72.71 7.42 26.12
N LEU A 46 -72.77 8.74 25.86
CA LEU A 46 -71.63 9.53 25.39
C LEU A 46 -70.50 9.55 26.43
N VAL A 47 -70.82 9.86 27.69
CA VAL A 47 -69.83 9.90 28.78
C VAL A 47 -69.15 8.53 28.93
N LYS A 48 -69.92 7.45 28.88
CA LYS A 48 -69.39 6.08 28.93
C LYS A 48 -68.46 5.81 27.75
N SER A 49 -68.85 6.15 26.53
CA SER A 49 -68.03 5.95 25.33
C SER A 49 -66.72 6.73 25.40
N ILE A 50 -66.74 7.97 25.88
CA ILE A 50 -65.53 8.78 26.10
C ILE A 50 -64.61 8.09 27.11
N ALA A 51 -65.14 7.69 28.26
CA ALA A 51 -64.35 7.04 29.31
C ALA A 51 -63.69 5.73 28.84
N GLU A 52 -64.41 4.92 28.05
CA GLU A 52 -63.87 3.69 27.46
C GLU A 52 -62.69 3.97 26.52
N VAL A 53 -62.79 4.99 25.64
CA VAL A 53 -61.70 5.37 24.74
C VAL A 53 -60.52 5.97 25.50
N GLN A 54 -60.76 6.80 26.51
CA GLN A 54 -59.70 7.35 27.37
C GLN A 54 -58.93 6.26 28.12
N GLN A 55 -59.64 5.26 28.67
CA GLN A 55 -59.02 4.12 29.33
C GLN A 55 -58.17 3.30 28.35
N ASN A 56 -58.63 3.14 27.10
CA ASN A 56 -57.85 2.48 26.05
C ASN A 56 -56.58 3.27 25.71
N ILE A 57 -56.67 4.60 25.57
CA ILE A 57 -55.51 5.47 25.38
C ILE A 57 -54.49 5.31 26.51
N ASP A 58 -54.94 5.31 27.77
CA ASP A 58 -54.07 5.14 28.93
C ASP A 58 -53.37 3.77 28.95
N ALA A 59 -54.08 2.71 28.56
CA ALA A 59 -53.49 1.38 28.42
C ALA A 59 -52.41 1.34 27.32
N MET A 60 -52.70 1.93 26.15
CA MET A 60 -51.74 2.01 25.05
C MET A 60 -50.52 2.87 25.40
N LEU A 61 -50.71 4.04 26.01
CA LEU A 61 -49.61 4.89 26.49
C LEU A 61 -48.73 4.16 27.50
N LYS A 62 -49.32 3.38 28.41
CA LYS A 62 -48.56 2.57 29.35
C LYS A 62 -47.71 1.52 28.62
N GLU A 63 -48.31 0.75 27.72
CA GLU A 63 -47.59 -0.26 26.94
C GLU A 63 -46.46 0.35 26.08
N ILE A 64 -46.73 1.50 25.43
CA ILE A 64 -45.74 2.22 24.63
C ILE A 64 -44.60 2.73 25.51
N ASN A 65 -44.88 3.32 26.69
CA ASN A 65 -43.82 3.75 27.59
C ASN A 65 -42.97 2.59 28.12
N ASP A 66 -43.56 1.40 28.31
CA ASP A 66 -42.86 0.22 28.81
C ASP A 66 -41.99 -0.44 27.72
N LYS A 67 -42.46 -0.50 26.47
CA LYS A 67 -41.81 -1.25 25.38
C LYS A 67 -41.10 -0.39 24.34
N TYR A 68 -41.64 0.79 24.05
CA TYR A 68 -41.23 1.68 22.97
C TYR A 68 -41.03 3.11 23.51
N PRO A 69 -40.12 3.29 24.48
CA PRO A 69 -39.95 4.57 25.18
C PRO A 69 -39.49 5.70 24.27
N ASP A 70 -39.01 5.42 23.06
CA ASP A 70 -38.56 6.44 22.11
C ASP A 70 -39.61 6.81 21.05
N ALA A 71 -40.82 6.23 21.11
CA ALA A 71 -41.92 6.50 20.17
C ALA A 71 -42.70 7.79 20.49
N GLU A 72 -42.01 8.93 20.44
CA GLU A 72 -42.55 10.23 20.85
C GLU A 72 -43.69 10.74 19.96
N ASP A 73 -43.66 10.49 18.65
CA ASP A 73 -44.72 10.96 17.75
C ASP A 73 -46.05 10.23 18.04
N THR A 74 -45.97 8.92 18.26
CA THR A 74 -47.14 8.13 18.64
C THR A 74 -47.69 8.54 20.01
N LYS A 75 -46.82 8.75 21.01
CA LYS A 75 -47.25 9.24 22.34
C LYS A 75 -47.92 10.60 22.25
N TYR A 76 -47.36 11.51 21.46
CA TYR A 76 -47.92 12.84 21.25
C TYR A 76 -49.32 12.76 20.63
N SER A 77 -49.50 11.92 19.61
CA SER A 77 -50.79 11.69 18.96
C SER A 77 -51.84 11.15 19.95
N LEU A 78 -51.48 10.19 20.79
CA LEU A 78 -52.37 9.64 21.81
C LEU A 78 -52.79 10.68 22.85
N ASN A 79 -51.84 11.48 23.35
CA ASN A 79 -52.13 12.56 24.29
C ASN A 79 -53.03 13.64 23.68
N PHE A 80 -52.79 14.01 22.42
CA PHE A 80 -53.64 14.96 21.69
C PHE A 80 -55.09 14.47 21.54
N ASN A 81 -55.27 13.18 21.23
CA ASN A 81 -56.60 12.57 21.15
C ASN A 81 -57.27 12.52 22.53
N LYS A 82 -56.52 12.26 23.60
CA LYS A 82 -57.03 12.28 24.97
C LYS A 82 -57.55 13.66 25.36
N GLU A 83 -56.78 14.72 25.09
CA GLU A 83 -57.20 16.11 25.32
C GLU A 83 -58.44 16.49 24.50
N SER A 84 -58.57 15.95 23.28
CA SER A 84 -59.74 16.17 22.44
C SER A 84 -61.00 15.53 23.02
N LEU A 85 -60.87 14.33 23.60
CA LEU A 85 -61.95 13.66 24.33
C LEU A 85 -62.36 14.44 25.59
N ASP A 86 -61.40 14.99 26.33
CA ASP A 86 -61.68 15.84 27.51
C ASP A 86 -62.50 17.07 27.12
N LYS A 87 -62.16 17.73 26.00
CA LYS A 87 -62.92 18.88 25.48
C LYS A 87 -64.36 18.51 25.10
N ILE A 88 -64.56 17.37 24.44
CA ILE A 88 -65.91 16.86 24.11
C ILE A 88 -66.70 16.61 25.40
N ALA A 89 -66.07 15.98 26.41
CA ALA A 89 -66.72 15.70 27.69
C ALA A 89 -67.14 16.98 28.42
N ASP A 90 -66.24 17.96 28.51
CA ASP A 90 -66.50 19.24 29.17
C ASP A 90 -67.60 20.04 28.47
N GLU A 91 -67.56 20.12 27.12
CA GLU A 91 -68.59 20.80 26.34
C GLU A 91 -69.96 20.12 26.47
N ALA A 92 -70.00 18.78 26.34
CA ALA A 92 -71.22 18.01 26.50
C ALA A 92 -71.82 18.18 27.91
N LYS A 93 -70.98 18.15 28.95
CA LYS A 93 -71.40 18.36 30.34
C LYS A 93 -71.98 19.75 30.55
N ALA A 94 -71.30 20.80 30.10
CA ALA A 94 -71.78 22.17 30.24
C ALA A 94 -73.14 22.37 29.54
N LYS A 95 -73.29 21.85 28.31
CA LYS A 95 -74.56 21.90 27.57
C LYS A 95 -75.67 21.05 28.23
N PHE A 96 -75.32 19.91 28.82
CA PHE A 96 -76.28 19.04 29.51
C PHE A 96 -76.82 19.70 30.79
N GLU A 97 -75.92 20.25 31.62
CA GLU A 97 -76.29 20.99 32.85
C GLU A 97 -77.11 22.24 32.55
N ALA A 98 -76.80 22.93 31.44
CA ALA A 98 -77.57 24.07 30.93
C ALA A 98 -78.92 23.68 30.28
N LYS A 99 -79.19 22.37 30.10
CA LYS A 99 -80.36 21.84 29.38
C LYS A 99 -80.47 22.34 27.93
N THR A 100 -79.32 22.53 27.28
CA THR A 100 -79.23 22.96 25.88
C THR A 100 -78.65 21.90 24.96
N LEU A 101 -78.14 20.78 25.50
CA LEU A 101 -77.61 19.68 24.69
C LEU A 101 -78.73 18.98 23.91
N THR A 102 -78.55 18.86 22.60
CA THR A 102 -79.51 18.20 21.70
C THR A 102 -79.12 16.76 21.39
N ALA A 103 -80.09 15.92 21.02
CA ALA A 103 -79.80 14.54 20.58
C ALA A 103 -78.85 14.51 19.36
N ALA A 104 -78.98 15.46 18.43
CA ALA A 104 -78.12 15.55 17.25
C ALA A 104 -76.66 15.89 17.59
N GLU A 105 -76.42 16.76 18.59
CA GLU A 105 -75.07 17.04 19.08
C GLU A 105 -74.45 15.82 19.77
N VAL A 106 -75.24 15.06 20.53
CA VAL A 106 -74.77 13.79 21.13
C VAL A 106 -74.36 12.80 20.04
N ASP A 107 -75.16 12.62 18.99
CA ASP A 107 -74.83 11.76 17.86
C ASP A 107 -73.55 12.22 17.14
N SER A 108 -73.38 13.53 16.97
CA SER A 108 -72.15 14.12 16.40
C SER A 108 -70.92 13.85 17.27
N TYR A 109 -71.03 14.02 18.59
CA TYR A 109 -69.93 13.72 19.50
C TYR A 109 -69.59 12.24 19.53
N LEU A 110 -70.60 11.36 19.56
CA LEU A 110 -70.40 9.91 19.46
C LEU A 110 -69.68 9.52 18.16
N ALA A 111 -70.01 10.17 17.04
CA ALA A 111 -69.30 9.97 15.78
C ALA A 111 -67.81 10.37 15.90
N SER A 112 -67.51 11.53 16.48
CA SER A 112 -66.12 11.97 16.71
C SER A 112 -65.36 11.04 17.66
N VAL A 113 -65.99 10.56 18.74
CA VAL A 113 -65.38 9.59 19.67
C VAL A 113 -65.05 8.29 18.94
N LYS A 114 -65.95 7.82 18.07
CA LYS A 114 -65.73 6.63 17.25
C LYS A 114 -64.60 6.82 16.23
N GLU A 115 -64.51 7.98 15.59
CA GLU A 115 -63.41 8.32 14.67
C GLU A 115 -62.06 8.31 15.40
N ILE A 116 -61.99 8.91 16.60
CA ILE A 116 -60.79 8.87 17.44
C ILE A 116 -60.43 7.42 17.78
N ALA A 117 -61.40 6.63 18.24
CA ALA A 117 -61.17 5.22 18.61
C ALA A 117 -60.64 4.37 17.45
N GLU A 118 -61.17 4.56 16.24
CA GLU A 118 -60.69 3.86 15.04
C GLU A 118 -59.30 4.34 14.61
N GLY A 119 -59.02 5.64 14.72
CA GLY A 119 -57.73 6.24 14.36
C GLY A 119 -56.57 5.82 15.25
N ILE A 120 -56.82 5.47 16.51
CA ILE A 120 -55.80 5.07 17.49
C ILE A 120 -55.59 3.55 17.60
N LYS A 121 -56.37 2.72 16.89
CA LYS A 121 -56.40 1.26 17.10
C LYS A 121 -55.04 0.58 16.91
N ASP A 122 -54.22 1.10 16.00
CA ASP A 122 -52.91 0.56 15.65
C ASP A 122 -51.76 1.30 16.35
N ALA A 123 -52.04 2.14 17.35
CA ALA A 123 -51.03 3.01 17.97
C ALA A 123 -49.83 2.24 18.53
N VAL A 124 -50.03 1.10 19.20
CA VAL A 124 -48.91 0.28 19.70
C VAL A 124 -48.04 -0.24 18.56
N LYS A 125 -48.66 -0.68 17.45
CA LYS A 125 -47.93 -1.13 16.25
C LYS A 125 -47.19 0.04 15.59
N ASN A 126 -47.80 1.22 15.52
CA ASN A 126 -47.17 2.42 14.97
C ASN A 126 -45.95 2.83 15.81
N ALA A 127 -46.05 2.78 17.14
CA ALA A 127 -44.93 3.04 18.04
C ALA A 127 -43.76 2.06 17.81
N GLU A 128 -44.07 0.78 17.59
CA GLU A 128 -43.06 -0.23 17.25
C GLU A 128 -42.33 0.11 15.93
N GLN A 129 -43.09 0.42 14.87
CA GLN A 129 -42.53 0.81 13.57
C GLN A 129 -41.74 2.14 13.62
N GLU A 130 -42.17 3.07 14.48
CA GLU A 130 -41.49 4.34 14.75
C GLU A 130 -40.09 4.09 15.32
N VAL A 131 -39.99 3.22 16.34
CA VAL A 131 -38.69 2.85 16.95
C VAL A 131 -37.75 2.19 15.93
N TYR A 132 -38.25 1.28 15.11
CA TYR A 132 -37.45 0.64 14.06
C TYR A 132 -36.96 1.66 13.02
N SER A 133 -37.83 2.59 12.61
CA SER A 133 -37.48 3.64 11.67
C SER A 133 -36.43 4.59 12.27
N PHE A 134 -36.59 4.98 13.54
CA PHE A 134 -35.63 5.79 14.25
C PHE A 134 -34.25 5.12 14.33
N GLN A 135 -34.21 3.82 14.64
CA GLN A 135 -32.98 3.04 14.69
C GLN A 135 -32.25 3.07 13.34
N VAL A 136 -32.94 2.76 12.23
CA VAL A 136 -32.30 2.74 10.91
C VAL A 136 -31.89 4.13 10.46
N ASN A 137 -32.69 5.17 10.73
CA ASN A 137 -32.35 6.56 10.41
C ASN A 137 -31.08 7.02 11.17
N SER A 138 -30.96 6.62 12.44
CA SER A 138 -29.78 6.91 13.26
C SER A 138 -28.53 6.22 12.67
N SER A 139 -28.62 4.93 12.35
CA SER A 139 -27.53 4.17 11.72
C SER A 139 -27.14 4.74 10.35
N TYR A 140 -28.11 5.17 9.55
CA TYR A 140 -27.84 5.77 8.23
C TYR A 140 -27.08 7.09 8.37
N ASN A 141 -27.53 7.96 9.28
CA ASN A 141 -26.85 9.23 9.55
C ASN A 141 -25.43 9.02 10.09
N ALA A 142 -25.25 8.04 10.99
CA ALA A 142 -23.94 7.68 11.51
C ALA A 142 -23.00 7.21 10.39
N ALA A 143 -23.45 6.29 9.53
CA ALA A 143 -22.68 5.80 8.39
C ALA A 143 -22.33 6.93 7.41
N TYR A 144 -23.27 7.84 7.13
CA TYR A 144 -23.06 8.95 6.20
C TYR A 144 -21.99 9.91 6.72
N MET A 145 -22.08 10.28 8.00
CA MET A 145 -21.11 11.15 8.66
C MET A 145 -19.73 10.50 8.75
N HIS A 146 -19.67 9.22 9.11
CA HIS A 146 -18.42 8.45 9.18
C HIS A 146 -17.73 8.37 7.82
N LYS A 147 -18.49 8.03 6.77
CA LYS A 147 -18.01 8.02 5.38
C LYS A 147 -17.41 9.36 4.98
N ALA A 148 -18.10 10.47 5.26
CA ALA A 148 -17.63 11.82 4.94
C ALA A 148 -16.36 12.20 5.72
N GLU A 149 -16.26 11.78 6.98
CA GLU A 149 -15.06 11.94 7.79
C GLU A 149 -13.88 11.17 7.21
N CYS A 150 -14.07 9.89 6.85
CA CYS A 150 -13.05 9.07 6.21
C CYS A 150 -12.57 9.69 4.89
N LEU A 151 -13.49 10.12 4.03
CA LEU A 151 -13.16 10.79 2.77
C LEU A 151 -12.33 12.06 2.99
N GLY A 152 -12.68 12.86 4.00
CA GLY A 152 -11.94 14.07 4.37
C GLY A 152 -10.53 13.81 4.93
N GLN A 153 -10.23 12.57 5.32
CA GLN A 153 -8.91 12.16 5.83
C GLN A 153 -8.04 11.45 4.78
N ILE A 154 -8.53 11.25 3.55
CA ILE A 154 -7.72 10.67 2.48
C ILE A 154 -6.55 11.62 2.14
N PRO A 155 -5.30 11.14 2.10
CA PRO A 155 -4.17 11.99 1.74
C PRO A 155 -4.28 12.54 0.32
N ALA A 156 -3.94 13.82 0.14
CA ALA A 156 -4.13 14.55 -1.12
C ALA A 156 -3.39 13.91 -2.32
N ASN A 157 -2.21 13.31 -2.08
CA ASN A 157 -1.38 12.70 -3.12
C ASN A 157 -1.96 11.38 -3.69
N VAL A 158 -2.96 10.78 -3.04
CA VAL A 158 -3.67 9.58 -3.51
C VAL A 158 -5.18 9.79 -3.63
N GLN A 159 -5.66 11.02 -3.42
CA GLN A 159 -7.08 11.33 -3.33
C GLN A 159 -7.83 10.97 -4.62
N ASN A 160 -7.23 11.26 -5.78
CA ASN A 160 -7.83 10.93 -7.07
C ASN A 160 -8.09 9.44 -7.24
N HIS A 161 -7.23 8.59 -6.66
CA HIS A 161 -7.35 7.15 -6.78
C HIS A 161 -8.43 6.55 -5.85
N TYR A 162 -8.57 7.10 -4.63
CA TYR A 162 -9.46 6.51 -3.62
C TYR A 162 -10.82 7.20 -3.48
N ALA A 163 -10.92 8.51 -3.75
CA ALA A 163 -12.17 9.25 -3.58
C ALA A 163 -13.36 8.68 -4.38
N PRO A 164 -13.20 8.20 -5.63
CA PRO A 164 -14.32 7.64 -6.39
C PRO A 164 -15.01 6.44 -5.70
N ALA A 165 -14.27 5.63 -4.95
CA ALA A 165 -14.85 4.50 -4.21
C ALA A 165 -15.80 4.95 -3.10
N PHE A 166 -15.66 6.17 -2.58
CA PHE A 166 -16.57 6.74 -1.58
C PHE A 166 -17.89 7.22 -2.18
N ASP A 167 -17.95 7.49 -3.49
CA ASP A 167 -19.19 7.77 -4.21
C ASP A 167 -20.01 6.47 -4.38
N GLU A 168 -19.33 5.33 -4.60
CA GLU A 168 -19.96 4.02 -4.64
C GLU A 168 -20.52 3.62 -3.25
N LEU A 169 -19.86 4.02 -2.16
CA LEU A 169 -20.43 3.86 -0.82
C LEU A 169 -21.72 4.67 -0.63
N ASP A 170 -21.87 5.85 -1.26
CA ASP A 170 -23.16 6.55 -1.25
C ASP A 170 -24.26 5.75 -1.95
N ALA A 171 -23.94 5.14 -3.09
CA ALA A 171 -24.89 4.30 -3.81
C ALA A 171 -25.32 3.08 -2.96
N ASP A 172 -24.36 2.40 -2.32
CA ASP A 172 -24.63 1.30 -1.39
C ASP A 172 -25.55 1.75 -0.23
N MET A 173 -25.25 2.89 0.39
CA MET A 173 -26.08 3.44 1.48
C MET A 173 -27.49 3.79 1.01
N MET A 174 -27.60 4.43 -0.15
CA MET A 174 -28.89 4.79 -0.75
C MET A 174 -29.69 3.55 -1.10
N GLN A 175 -29.06 2.47 -1.55
CA GLN A 175 -29.74 1.21 -1.81
C GLN A 175 -30.36 0.61 -0.55
N VAL A 176 -29.64 0.66 0.59
CA VAL A 176 -30.17 0.21 1.88
C VAL A 176 -31.35 1.08 2.31
N TYR A 177 -31.25 2.39 2.15
CA TYR A 177 -32.21 3.34 2.70
C TYR A 177 -33.42 3.64 1.78
N MET A 178 -33.33 3.30 0.49
CA MET A 178 -34.36 3.60 -0.52
C MET A 178 -35.78 3.14 -0.15
N PRO A 179 -36.02 1.94 0.42
CA PRO A 179 -37.37 1.53 0.80
C PRO A 179 -38.04 2.51 1.77
N ILE A 180 -37.28 3.03 2.74
CA ILE A 180 -37.77 3.99 3.73
C ILE A 180 -38.08 5.33 3.06
N MET A 181 -37.22 5.81 2.16
CA MET A 181 -37.48 7.04 1.41
C MET A 181 -38.73 6.95 0.53
N MET A 182 -39.09 5.75 0.08
CA MET A 182 -40.29 5.48 -0.71
C MET A 182 -41.54 5.26 0.16
N GLY A 183 -41.45 5.51 1.47
CA GLY A 183 -42.57 5.40 2.41
C GLY A 183 -42.90 3.96 2.83
N SER A 184 -41.99 3.00 2.62
CA SER A 184 -42.20 1.63 3.11
C SER A 184 -41.91 1.57 4.61
N PRO A 185 -42.86 1.15 5.46
CA PRO A 185 -42.62 0.98 6.88
C PRO A 185 -41.64 -0.17 7.13
N ILE A 186 -40.94 -0.11 8.25
CA ILE A 186 -40.13 -1.22 8.74
C ILE A 186 -41.01 -2.08 9.63
N GLU A 187 -41.35 -3.27 9.17
CA GLU A 187 -42.39 -4.09 9.81
C GLU A 187 -41.86 -4.93 10.98
N THR A 188 -40.54 -5.18 11.06
CA THR A 188 -39.95 -6.06 12.08
C THR A 188 -38.60 -5.57 12.61
N ALA A 189 -38.29 -5.98 13.84
CA ALA A 189 -36.98 -5.77 14.46
C ALA A 189 -35.85 -6.41 13.64
N GLU A 190 -36.05 -7.61 13.08
CA GLU A 190 -35.06 -8.28 12.24
C GLU A 190 -34.76 -7.50 10.96
N GLN A 191 -35.79 -6.89 10.35
CA GLN A 191 -35.60 -6.03 9.18
C GLN A 191 -34.79 -4.79 9.56
N ALA A 192 -35.16 -4.11 10.65
CA ALA A 192 -34.42 -2.95 11.16
C ALA A 192 -32.95 -3.29 11.44
N LYS A 193 -32.71 -4.40 12.15
CA LYS A 193 -31.37 -4.89 12.47
C LYS A 193 -30.57 -5.19 11.20
N LYS A 194 -31.14 -5.89 10.23
CA LYS A 194 -30.46 -6.21 8.98
C LYS A 194 -30.01 -4.93 8.24
N MET A 195 -30.86 -3.92 8.18
CA MET A 195 -30.52 -2.64 7.54
C MET A 195 -29.39 -1.92 8.31
N CYS A 196 -29.44 -1.92 9.65
CA CYS A 196 -28.34 -1.38 10.47
C CYS A 196 -27.03 -2.14 10.24
N ASP A 197 -27.05 -3.47 10.23
CA ASP A 197 -25.87 -4.31 9.98
C ASP A 197 -25.26 -4.02 8.60
N GLN A 198 -26.09 -3.72 7.58
CA GLN A 198 -25.62 -3.32 6.25
C GLN A 198 -24.94 -1.94 6.26
N LEU A 199 -25.48 -0.97 7.01
CA LEU A 199 -24.90 0.38 7.15
C LEU A 199 -23.58 0.35 7.94
N ASP A 200 -23.49 -0.50 8.97
CA ASP A 200 -22.26 -0.76 9.71
C ASP A 200 -21.20 -1.40 8.82
N ALA A 201 -21.60 -2.34 7.94
CA ALA A 201 -20.69 -2.95 6.98
C ALA A 201 -20.16 -1.91 5.96
N ILE A 202 -20.99 -0.97 5.52
CA ILE A 202 -20.57 0.13 4.64
C ILE A 202 -19.57 1.04 5.37
N SER A 203 -19.81 1.36 6.64
CA SER A 203 -18.88 2.15 7.45
C SER A 203 -17.50 1.46 7.57
N LYS A 204 -17.48 0.14 7.75
CA LYS A 204 -16.22 -0.65 7.75
C LYS A 204 -15.51 -0.65 6.40
N LYS A 205 -16.24 -0.59 5.28
CA LYS A 205 -15.62 -0.41 3.95
C LYS A 205 -14.92 0.96 3.86
N ALA A 206 -15.53 2.02 4.39
CA ALA A 206 -14.92 3.35 4.44
C ALA A 206 -13.61 3.34 5.27
N ASP A 207 -13.59 2.65 6.41
CA ASP A 207 -12.37 2.47 7.22
C ASP A 207 -11.25 1.77 6.44
N ALA A 208 -11.59 0.68 5.73
CA ALA A 208 -10.63 -0.08 4.94
C ALA A 208 -10.03 0.75 3.79
N LEU A 209 -10.87 1.55 3.11
CA LEU A 209 -10.41 2.47 2.06
C LEU A 209 -9.48 3.54 2.64
N LEU A 210 -9.82 4.12 3.80
CA LEU A 210 -8.96 5.09 4.47
C LEU A 210 -7.61 4.49 4.86
N ALA A 211 -7.60 3.30 5.46
CA ALA A 211 -6.38 2.60 5.86
C ALA A 211 -5.47 2.31 4.66
N ALA A 212 -6.04 1.79 3.56
CA ALA A 212 -5.31 1.55 2.32
C ALA A 212 -4.73 2.85 1.74
N SER A 213 -5.52 3.94 1.71
CA SER A 213 -5.07 5.23 1.19
C SER A 213 -3.89 5.82 1.99
N LYS A 214 -3.89 5.67 3.32
CA LYS A 214 -2.79 6.14 4.17
C LYS A 214 -1.50 5.38 3.87
N LYS A 215 -1.56 4.05 3.70
CA LYS A 215 -0.40 3.25 3.31
C LYS A 215 0.10 3.59 1.90
N ALA A 216 -0.82 3.76 0.95
CA ALA A 216 -0.48 4.14 -0.42
C ALA A 216 0.23 5.50 -0.47
N SER A 217 -0.22 6.46 0.35
CA SER A 217 0.41 7.78 0.47
C SER A 217 1.85 7.67 0.99
N THR A 218 2.09 6.89 2.05
CA THR A 218 3.45 6.64 2.57
C THR A 218 4.33 5.96 1.52
N LEU A 219 3.81 4.95 0.82
CA LEU A 219 4.55 4.28 -0.26
C LEU A 219 4.93 5.27 -1.37
N LEU A 220 4.04 6.18 -1.75
CA LEU A 220 4.30 7.19 -2.78
C LEU A 220 5.41 8.17 -2.37
N ASP A 221 5.43 8.59 -1.10
CA ASP A 221 6.50 9.42 -0.55
C ASP A 221 7.84 8.67 -0.57
N ASP A 222 7.84 7.38 -0.19
CA ASP A 222 9.03 6.52 -0.22
C ASP A 222 9.56 6.28 -1.64
N ILE A 223 8.67 6.05 -2.61
CA ILE A 223 9.01 5.95 -4.04
C ILE A 223 9.67 7.24 -4.51
N THR A 224 9.05 8.39 -4.22
CA THR A 224 9.55 9.70 -4.65
C THR A 224 10.94 9.99 -4.09
N ALA A 225 11.16 9.75 -2.80
CA ALA A 225 12.45 9.97 -2.15
C ALA A 225 13.54 9.03 -2.69
N THR A 226 13.20 7.75 -2.92
CA THR A 226 14.17 6.76 -3.40
C THR A 226 14.55 7.02 -4.86
N LEU A 227 13.61 7.38 -5.73
CA LEU A 227 13.91 7.73 -7.12
C LEU A 227 14.80 8.98 -7.20
N ALA A 228 14.57 9.98 -6.34
CA ALA A 228 15.46 11.15 -6.26
C ALA A 228 16.89 10.77 -5.81
N SER A 229 17.02 9.83 -4.86
CA SER A 229 18.34 9.31 -4.45
C SER A 229 19.02 8.52 -5.58
N LEU A 230 18.24 7.72 -6.31
CA LEU A 230 18.73 6.92 -7.42
C LEU A 230 19.29 7.80 -8.55
N ASP A 231 18.64 8.91 -8.90
CA ASP A 231 19.16 9.83 -9.92
C ASP A 231 20.56 10.36 -9.56
N ALA A 232 20.79 10.69 -8.29
CA ALA A 232 22.09 11.13 -7.80
C ALA A 232 23.15 10.02 -7.86
N GLU A 233 22.76 8.79 -7.50
CA GLU A 233 23.63 7.63 -7.54
C GLU A 233 24.01 7.22 -8.97
N ILE A 234 23.04 7.21 -9.89
CA ILE A 234 23.27 7.01 -11.32
C ILE A 234 24.26 8.03 -11.88
N ALA A 235 24.12 9.31 -11.51
CA ALA A 235 25.05 10.35 -11.96
C ALA A 235 26.49 10.10 -11.48
N LYS A 236 26.64 9.63 -10.23
CA LYS A 236 27.94 9.25 -9.66
C LYS A 236 28.53 8.02 -10.37
N ILE A 237 27.72 6.97 -10.60
CA ILE A 237 28.16 5.76 -11.30
C ILE A 237 28.58 6.08 -12.72
N LYS A 238 27.79 6.83 -13.49
CA LYS A 238 28.17 7.19 -14.88
C LYS A 238 29.45 8.01 -14.96
N LYS A 239 29.78 8.78 -13.91
CA LYS A 239 31.02 9.54 -13.83
C LYS A 239 32.22 8.65 -13.54
N ASP A 240 32.10 7.75 -12.59
CA ASP A 240 33.20 6.92 -12.10
C ASP A 240 33.38 5.64 -12.94
N PHE A 241 32.28 5.10 -13.48
CA PHE A 241 32.15 3.82 -14.20
C PHE A 241 31.26 4.00 -15.46
N PRO A 242 31.74 4.68 -16.51
CA PRO A 242 30.92 5.06 -17.67
C PRO A 242 30.38 3.87 -18.49
N GLU A 243 31.05 2.72 -18.43
CA GLU A 243 30.67 1.49 -19.15
C GLU A 243 29.73 0.58 -18.33
N TYR A 244 29.42 0.93 -17.07
CA TYR A 244 28.54 0.13 -16.23
C TYR A 244 27.09 0.15 -16.74
N ASP A 245 26.50 -1.03 -16.96
CA ASP A 245 25.14 -1.13 -17.47
C ASP A 245 24.10 -0.85 -16.36
N LEU A 246 23.32 0.21 -16.57
CA LEU A 246 22.24 0.64 -15.68
C LEU A 246 20.85 0.30 -16.22
N SER A 247 20.76 -0.46 -17.32
CA SER A 247 19.49 -0.80 -18.00
C SER A 247 18.45 -1.38 -17.03
N ALA A 248 18.78 -2.45 -16.31
CA ALA A 248 17.88 -3.14 -15.39
C ALA A 248 17.38 -2.23 -14.24
N VAL A 249 18.24 -1.36 -13.73
CA VAL A 249 17.88 -0.41 -12.68
C VAL A 249 16.94 0.67 -13.21
N ASN A 250 17.19 1.18 -14.42
CA ASN A 250 16.32 2.18 -15.06
C ASN A 250 14.94 1.58 -15.39
N GLU A 251 14.87 0.34 -15.87
CA GLU A 251 13.60 -0.35 -16.13
C GLU A 251 12.78 -0.50 -14.84
N SER A 252 13.44 -0.90 -13.75
CA SER A 252 12.80 -1.03 -12.43
C SER A 252 12.35 0.34 -11.88
N ALA A 253 13.15 1.39 -12.05
CA ALA A 253 12.80 2.74 -11.66
C ALA A 253 11.57 3.27 -12.42
N GLU A 254 11.50 3.01 -13.73
CA GLU A 254 10.36 3.42 -14.55
C GLU A 254 9.08 2.69 -14.15
N TYR A 255 9.15 1.42 -13.74
CA TYR A 255 8.01 0.71 -13.16
C TYR A 255 7.45 1.44 -11.93
N TRP A 256 8.30 1.80 -10.96
CA TRP A 256 7.87 2.49 -9.75
C TRP A 256 7.34 3.89 -10.02
N LYS A 257 7.92 4.59 -10.99
CA LYS A 257 7.45 5.89 -11.45
C LYS A 257 6.06 5.80 -12.10
N ASN A 258 5.81 4.77 -12.90
CA ASN A 258 4.50 4.51 -13.48
C ASN A 258 3.47 4.17 -12.41
N LEU A 259 3.82 3.31 -11.44
CA LEU A 259 2.93 3.01 -10.31
C LEU A 259 2.60 4.26 -9.50
N ALA A 260 3.60 5.12 -9.22
CA ALA A 260 3.38 6.41 -8.56
C ALA A 260 2.42 7.31 -9.34
N ALA A 261 2.54 7.32 -10.68
CA ALA A 261 1.64 8.09 -11.55
C ALA A 261 0.21 7.53 -11.60
N GLU A 262 0.00 6.23 -11.37
CA GLU A 262 -1.34 5.64 -11.27
C GLU A 262 -2.15 6.20 -10.10
N PHE A 263 -1.50 6.47 -8.95
CA PHE A 263 -2.18 7.04 -7.77
C PHE A 263 -2.64 8.50 -7.97
N ALA A 264 -2.04 9.21 -8.93
CA ALA A 264 -2.46 10.56 -9.31
C ALA A 264 -3.75 10.55 -10.16
N GLN A 265 -4.19 9.38 -10.63
CA GLN A 265 -5.33 9.21 -11.53
C GLN A 265 -6.45 8.44 -10.82
N ALA A 266 -7.68 8.62 -11.31
CA ALA A 266 -8.80 7.79 -10.89
C ALA A 266 -8.61 6.34 -11.40
N PRO A 267 -8.97 5.31 -10.62
CA PRO A 267 -8.94 3.94 -11.10
C PRO A 267 -9.92 3.77 -12.27
N ALA A 268 -9.61 2.86 -13.18
CA ALA A 268 -10.48 2.54 -14.31
C ALA A 268 -11.85 2.01 -13.85
N ASP A 269 -11.86 1.30 -12.72
CA ASP A 269 -13.05 0.87 -11.99
C ASP A 269 -13.08 1.58 -10.62
N PRO A 270 -14.01 2.53 -10.41
CA PRO A 270 -14.19 3.23 -9.14
C PRO A 270 -14.42 2.30 -7.93
N THR A 271 -14.92 1.08 -8.15
CA THR A 271 -15.19 0.11 -7.09
C THR A 271 -13.97 -0.71 -6.68
N ALA A 272 -12.86 -0.59 -7.43
CA ALA A 272 -11.67 -1.44 -7.26
C ALA A 272 -10.36 -0.65 -7.04
N PRO A 273 -10.30 0.34 -6.13
CA PRO A 273 -9.02 0.91 -5.73
C PRO A 273 -8.15 -0.15 -5.03
N TYR A 274 -6.84 0.07 -4.99
CA TYR A 274 -5.92 -0.89 -4.36
C TYR A 274 -6.23 -1.08 -2.87
N THR A 275 -6.41 -2.34 -2.48
CA THR A 275 -6.63 -2.73 -1.08
C THR A 275 -5.35 -2.64 -0.28
N GLU A 276 -5.48 -2.60 1.06
CA GLU A 276 -4.34 -2.63 1.97
C GLU A 276 -3.36 -3.78 1.68
N SER A 277 -3.88 -5.00 1.44
CA SER A 277 -3.04 -6.16 1.09
C SER A 277 -2.27 -5.98 -0.22
N LYS A 278 -2.88 -5.32 -1.22
CA LYS A 278 -2.21 -5.03 -2.49
C LYS A 278 -1.09 -4.01 -2.29
N ILE A 279 -1.33 -2.97 -1.48
CA ILE A 279 -0.32 -1.98 -1.11
C ILE A 279 0.83 -2.62 -0.32
N ASP A 280 0.54 -3.52 0.62
CA ASP A 280 1.56 -4.23 1.39
C ASP A 280 2.49 -5.05 0.46
N GLY A 281 1.94 -5.70 -0.55
CA GLY A 281 2.73 -6.37 -1.59
C GLY A 281 3.60 -5.41 -2.41
N PHE A 282 3.14 -4.18 -2.67
CA PHE A 282 3.98 -3.17 -3.29
C PHE A 282 5.10 -2.68 -2.37
N VAL A 283 4.81 -2.46 -1.08
CA VAL A 283 5.81 -2.07 -0.08
C VAL A 283 6.92 -3.12 0.03
N GLU A 284 6.58 -4.40 0.08
CA GLU A 284 7.57 -5.49 0.11
C GLU A 284 8.46 -5.47 -1.14
N ASN A 285 7.85 -5.44 -2.33
CA ASN A 285 8.58 -5.40 -3.60
C ASN A 285 9.46 -4.16 -3.73
N PHE A 286 8.97 -3.02 -3.25
CA PHE A 286 9.73 -1.77 -3.24
C PHE A 286 10.92 -1.85 -2.28
N GLY A 287 10.79 -2.57 -1.17
CA GLY A 287 11.89 -2.87 -0.25
C GLY A 287 13.06 -3.58 -0.94
N TYR A 288 12.81 -4.58 -1.78
CA TYR A 288 13.86 -5.23 -2.57
C TYR A 288 14.54 -4.27 -3.55
N PHE A 289 13.75 -3.42 -4.23
CA PHE A 289 14.31 -2.39 -5.11
C PHE A 289 15.22 -1.41 -4.35
N LYS A 290 14.80 -0.94 -3.18
CA LYS A 290 15.59 -0.03 -2.34
C LYS A 290 16.90 -0.66 -1.86
N ALA A 291 16.89 -1.95 -1.52
CA ALA A 291 18.10 -2.68 -1.18
C ALA A 291 19.06 -2.74 -2.37
N ASN A 292 18.57 -3.09 -3.56
CA ASN A 292 19.38 -3.13 -4.79
C ASN A 292 20.02 -1.78 -5.14
N ILE A 293 19.31 -0.66 -4.92
CA ILE A 293 19.88 0.67 -5.14
C ILE A 293 21.02 0.95 -4.17
N SER A 294 20.83 0.61 -2.89
CA SER A 294 21.81 0.94 -1.83
C SER A 294 23.19 0.30 -2.06
N ASP A 295 23.23 -0.84 -2.76
CA ASP A 295 24.46 -1.57 -3.10
C ASP A 295 24.97 -1.26 -4.51
N LEU A 296 24.27 -0.44 -5.28
CA LEU A 296 24.50 -0.27 -6.73
C LEU A 296 25.90 0.28 -7.02
N TYR A 297 26.33 1.31 -6.29
CA TYR A 297 27.68 1.85 -6.48
C TYR A 297 28.78 0.83 -6.13
N ALA A 298 28.59 0.06 -5.06
CA ALA A 298 29.55 -0.97 -4.65
C ALA A 298 29.65 -2.08 -5.69
N GLN A 299 28.53 -2.49 -6.28
CA GLN A 299 28.49 -3.45 -7.38
C GLN A 299 29.23 -2.92 -8.61
N ALA A 300 28.96 -1.67 -9.01
CA ALA A 300 29.65 -1.04 -10.14
C ALA A 300 31.17 -0.96 -9.92
N GLN A 301 31.59 -0.61 -8.70
CA GLN A 301 33.02 -0.60 -8.32
C GLN A 301 33.65 -1.99 -8.40
N LYS A 302 32.96 -3.02 -7.89
CA LYS A 302 33.45 -4.40 -7.91
C LYS A 302 33.62 -4.91 -9.34
N ASP A 303 32.67 -4.63 -10.21
CA ASP A 303 32.73 -5.05 -11.62
C ASP A 303 33.86 -4.33 -12.38
N GLU A 304 34.07 -3.04 -12.12
CA GLU A 304 35.22 -2.30 -12.67
C GLU A 304 36.56 -2.87 -12.17
N TRP A 305 36.69 -3.13 -10.87
CA TRP A 305 37.89 -3.75 -10.29
C TRP A 305 38.16 -5.14 -10.88
N MET A 306 37.11 -5.95 -11.06
CA MET A 306 37.19 -7.23 -11.73
C MET A 306 37.72 -7.10 -13.17
N ALA A 307 37.21 -6.13 -13.94
CA ALA A 307 37.66 -5.88 -15.30
C ALA A 307 39.13 -5.43 -15.34
N GLN A 308 39.51 -4.46 -14.51
CA GLN A 308 40.89 -3.97 -14.40
C GLN A 308 41.87 -5.07 -13.97
N PHE A 309 41.50 -5.87 -12.96
CA PHE A 309 42.32 -6.98 -12.50
C PHE A 309 42.52 -8.01 -13.61
N ASN A 310 41.43 -8.47 -14.24
CA ASN A 310 41.50 -9.45 -15.31
C ASN A 310 42.37 -8.99 -16.49
N ALA A 311 42.30 -7.70 -16.84
CA ALA A 311 43.14 -7.12 -17.89
C ALA A 311 44.64 -7.22 -17.60
N LYS A 312 45.07 -7.22 -16.33
CA LYS A 312 46.47 -7.43 -15.93
C LYS A 312 46.81 -8.89 -15.64
N TYR A 313 45.90 -9.58 -14.96
CA TYR A 313 46.10 -10.94 -14.49
C TYR A 313 46.31 -11.92 -15.65
N TYR A 314 45.48 -11.87 -16.70
CA TYR A 314 45.61 -12.82 -17.81
C TYR A 314 46.94 -12.70 -18.56
N PRO A 315 47.42 -11.50 -18.94
CA PRO A 315 48.77 -11.34 -19.49
C PRO A 315 49.87 -11.78 -18.51
N ALA A 316 49.73 -11.48 -17.22
CA ALA A 316 50.72 -11.87 -16.22
C ALA A 316 50.82 -13.40 -16.05
N ALA A 317 49.68 -14.08 -16.00
CA ALA A 317 49.61 -15.54 -15.92
C ALA A 317 50.26 -16.19 -17.16
N GLN A 318 49.92 -15.70 -18.36
CA GLN A 318 50.57 -16.16 -19.60
C GLN A 318 52.08 -15.94 -19.57
N LYS A 319 52.53 -14.80 -19.05
CA LYS A 319 53.95 -14.51 -18.94
C LYS A 319 54.66 -15.41 -17.94
N MET A 320 53.99 -15.79 -16.85
CA MET A 320 54.51 -16.75 -15.89
C MET A 320 54.68 -18.15 -16.50
N ASP A 321 53.71 -18.59 -17.30
CA ASP A 321 53.81 -19.84 -18.06
C ASP A 321 54.99 -19.83 -19.04
N GLU A 322 55.22 -18.70 -19.72
CA GLU A 322 56.40 -18.51 -20.58
C GLU A 322 57.72 -18.61 -19.79
N TYR A 323 57.78 -18.04 -18.59
CA TYR A 323 58.97 -18.14 -17.74
C TYR A 323 59.23 -19.59 -17.29
N LEU A 324 58.20 -20.31 -16.85
CA LEU A 324 58.32 -21.71 -16.48
C LEU A 324 58.80 -22.58 -17.66
N SER A 325 58.29 -22.32 -18.87
CA SER A 325 58.73 -22.98 -20.10
C SER A 325 60.17 -22.63 -20.49
N THR A 326 60.57 -21.37 -20.31
CA THR A 326 61.96 -20.91 -20.54
C THR A 326 62.92 -21.59 -19.58
N LEU A 327 62.54 -21.73 -18.30
CA LEU A 327 63.37 -22.40 -17.31
C LEU A 327 63.58 -23.87 -17.68
N ASP A 328 62.53 -24.56 -18.14
CA ASP A 328 62.58 -25.97 -18.54
C ASP A 328 63.44 -26.19 -19.81
N SER A 329 63.27 -25.33 -20.81
CA SER A 329 63.93 -25.49 -22.11
C SER A 329 65.36 -24.95 -22.16
N GLU A 330 65.63 -23.81 -21.53
CA GLU A 330 66.93 -23.13 -21.62
C GLU A 330 67.85 -23.39 -20.41
N CYS A 331 67.30 -23.76 -19.26
CA CYS A 331 68.07 -23.91 -18.00
C CYS A 331 67.90 -25.30 -17.33
N PRO A 332 67.99 -26.42 -18.08
CA PRO A 332 67.62 -27.75 -17.58
C PRO A 332 68.50 -28.24 -16.44
N THR A 333 69.77 -27.80 -16.35
CA THR A 333 70.70 -28.27 -15.32
C THR A 333 70.44 -27.61 -13.97
N VAL A 334 69.93 -26.37 -13.97
CA VAL A 334 69.66 -25.60 -12.75
C VAL A 334 68.17 -25.43 -12.43
N LYS A 335 67.27 -25.98 -13.26
CA LYS A 335 65.81 -25.83 -13.18
C LYS A 335 65.27 -26.02 -11.76
N ASP A 336 65.56 -27.16 -11.12
CA ASP A 336 64.99 -27.51 -9.81
C ASP A 336 65.28 -26.46 -8.73
N LYS A 337 66.40 -25.74 -8.84
CA LYS A 337 66.79 -24.69 -7.89
C LYS A 337 65.92 -23.44 -8.00
N TYR A 338 65.44 -23.12 -9.20
CA TYR A 338 64.71 -21.89 -9.50
C TYR A 338 63.20 -22.12 -9.69
N PHE A 339 62.78 -23.35 -10.00
CA PHE A 339 61.38 -23.71 -10.21
C PHE A 339 60.51 -23.31 -9.01
N ASN A 340 60.86 -23.72 -7.79
CA ASN A 340 60.07 -23.41 -6.60
C ASN A 340 59.88 -21.91 -6.40
N LYS A 341 60.88 -21.08 -6.74
CA LYS A 341 60.76 -19.63 -6.61
C LYS A 341 59.77 -19.02 -7.60
N LEU A 342 59.71 -19.55 -8.82
CA LEU A 342 58.72 -19.13 -9.82
C LEU A 342 57.33 -19.65 -9.47
N ASP A 343 57.24 -20.89 -8.97
CA ASP A 343 55.98 -21.50 -8.56
C ASP A 343 55.35 -20.75 -7.40
N ASP A 344 56.12 -20.36 -6.38
CA ASP A 344 55.65 -19.54 -5.25
C ASP A 344 55.02 -18.22 -5.73
N LEU A 345 55.65 -17.54 -6.70
CA LEU A 345 55.12 -16.31 -7.30
C LEU A 345 53.85 -16.55 -8.12
N ASN A 346 53.77 -17.69 -8.82
CA ASN A 346 52.58 -18.07 -9.58
C ASN A 346 51.39 -18.40 -8.66
N VAL A 347 51.66 -19.05 -7.53
CA VAL A 347 50.68 -19.32 -6.47
C VAL A 347 50.17 -18.01 -5.87
N GLU A 348 51.06 -17.06 -5.57
CA GLU A 348 50.66 -15.73 -5.08
C GLU A 348 49.75 -15.00 -6.08
N LEU A 349 50.10 -15.02 -7.37
CA LEU A 349 49.27 -14.45 -8.43
C LEU A 349 47.86 -15.05 -8.45
N THR A 350 47.75 -16.37 -8.31
CA THR A 350 46.46 -17.09 -8.26
C THR A 350 45.67 -16.77 -6.99
N GLN A 351 46.34 -16.65 -5.84
CA GLN A 351 45.68 -16.29 -4.58
C GLN A 351 45.08 -14.88 -4.62
N MET A 352 45.74 -13.93 -5.29
CA MET A 352 45.19 -12.58 -5.49
C MET A 352 43.87 -12.60 -6.27
N TYR A 353 43.75 -13.45 -7.31
CA TYR A 353 42.49 -13.65 -8.03
C TYR A 353 41.39 -14.14 -7.09
N MET A 354 41.65 -15.15 -6.25
CA MET A 354 40.66 -15.64 -5.27
C MET A 354 40.23 -14.56 -4.27
N LYS A 355 41.19 -13.75 -3.82
CA LYS A 355 40.93 -12.66 -2.86
C LYS A 355 39.95 -11.61 -3.41
N LEU A 356 40.10 -11.23 -4.68
CA LEU A 356 39.21 -10.25 -5.34
C LEU A 356 37.74 -10.72 -5.40
N TYR A 357 37.51 -12.02 -5.56
CA TYR A 357 36.15 -12.57 -5.61
C TYR A 357 35.49 -12.67 -4.24
N GLN A 358 36.27 -13.05 -3.21
CA GLN A 358 35.74 -13.49 -1.91
C GLN A 358 35.74 -12.41 -0.84
N GLU A 359 36.57 -11.38 -0.96
CA GLU A 359 36.72 -10.34 0.07
C GLU A 359 36.24 -8.97 -0.42
N ASP A 360 35.70 -8.18 0.52
CA ASP A 360 35.44 -6.77 0.29
C ASP A 360 36.74 -5.98 0.44
N LEU A 361 37.31 -5.58 -0.68
CA LEU A 361 38.56 -4.83 -0.71
C LEU A 361 38.28 -3.33 -0.57
N THR A 362 39.21 -2.61 0.06
CA THR A 362 39.31 -1.16 -0.06
C THR A 362 40.06 -0.78 -1.34
N GLN A 363 39.89 0.44 -1.83
CA GLN A 363 40.61 0.95 -3.00
C GLN A 363 42.14 0.84 -2.83
N GLU A 364 42.66 1.07 -1.62
CA GLU A 364 44.08 0.94 -1.32
C GLU A 364 44.56 -0.52 -1.43
N GLN A 365 43.78 -1.47 -0.91
CA GLN A 365 44.08 -2.90 -1.02
C GLN A 365 44.03 -3.36 -2.49
N PHE A 366 43.04 -2.90 -3.26
CA PHE A 366 42.95 -3.19 -4.69
C PHE A 366 44.15 -2.62 -5.46
N ASN A 367 44.51 -1.35 -5.23
CA ASN A 367 45.67 -0.72 -5.87
C ASN A 367 46.99 -1.44 -5.50
N THR A 368 47.12 -1.87 -4.25
CA THR A 368 48.29 -2.64 -3.78
C THR A 368 48.39 -3.98 -4.49
N MET A 369 47.26 -4.68 -4.65
CA MET A 369 47.18 -5.93 -5.40
C MET A 369 47.59 -5.73 -6.87
N MET A 370 47.09 -4.68 -7.51
CA MET A 370 47.41 -4.34 -8.90
C MET A 370 48.89 -4.02 -9.12
N ALA A 371 49.55 -3.37 -8.14
CA ALA A 371 50.98 -3.11 -8.17
C ALA A 371 51.81 -4.39 -7.91
N ARG A 372 51.30 -5.31 -7.08
CA ARG A 372 51.98 -6.57 -6.78
C ARG A 372 52.07 -7.48 -8.01
N ILE A 373 51.09 -7.45 -8.92
CA ILE A 373 51.17 -8.18 -10.19
C ILE A 373 52.40 -7.76 -11.00
N ASP A 374 52.63 -6.45 -11.14
CA ASP A 374 53.77 -5.93 -11.90
C ASP A 374 55.10 -6.31 -11.22
N GLU A 375 55.13 -6.28 -9.89
CA GLU A 375 56.28 -6.67 -9.09
C GLU A 375 56.60 -8.15 -9.22
N ILE A 376 55.58 -9.03 -9.18
CA ILE A 376 55.72 -10.47 -9.39
C ILE A 376 56.38 -10.75 -10.75
N LEU A 377 55.92 -10.07 -11.82
CA LEU A 377 56.51 -10.24 -13.14
C LEU A 377 57.98 -9.79 -13.19
N ARG A 378 58.33 -8.72 -12.47
CA ARG A 378 59.71 -8.24 -12.37
C ARG A 378 60.60 -9.21 -11.59
N GLU A 379 60.11 -9.75 -10.47
CA GLU A 379 60.80 -10.76 -9.67
C GLU A 379 61.00 -12.06 -10.48
N ALA A 380 59.97 -12.51 -11.21
CA ALA A 380 60.04 -13.69 -12.06
C ALA A 380 61.05 -13.55 -13.21
N GLN A 381 61.08 -12.40 -13.88
CA GLN A 381 62.10 -12.12 -14.91
C GLN A 381 63.53 -12.18 -14.32
N LYS A 382 63.73 -11.59 -13.14
CA LYS A 382 65.04 -11.64 -12.46
C LYS A 382 65.45 -13.08 -12.13
N ILE A 383 64.51 -13.92 -11.68
CA ILE A 383 64.76 -15.34 -11.43
C ILE A 383 65.21 -16.06 -12.70
N ILE A 384 64.57 -15.78 -13.84
CA ILE A 384 64.97 -16.34 -15.13
C ILE A 384 66.36 -15.88 -15.56
N ASP A 385 66.69 -14.60 -15.39
CA ASP A 385 68.02 -14.08 -15.73
C ASP A 385 69.12 -14.72 -14.86
N GLU A 386 68.86 -14.88 -13.56
CA GLU A 386 69.76 -15.58 -12.63
C GLU A 386 69.91 -17.07 -12.99
N ALA A 387 68.83 -17.73 -13.42
CA ALA A 387 68.87 -19.11 -13.89
C ALA A 387 69.72 -19.25 -15.15
N LYS A 388 69.57 -18.34 -16.12
CA LYS A 388 70.37 -18.32 -17.36
C LYS A 388 71.86 -18.11 -17.08
N GLU A 389 72.22 -17.24 -16.13
CA GLU A 389 73.63 -17.08 -15.73
C GLU A 389 74.16 -18.30 -14.98
N ALA A 390 73.36 -18.89 -14.09
CA ALA A 390 73.74 -20.10 -13.38
C ALA A 390 73.91 -21.32 -14.30
N GLU A 391 73.08 -21.46 -15.33
CA GLU A 391 73.19 -22.52 -16.34
C GLU A 391 74.52 -22.42 -17.10
N LYS A 392 74.97 -21.21 -17.46
CA LYS A 392 76.28 -20.99 -18.11
C LYS A 392 77.43 -21.49 -17.23
N VAL A 393 77.35 -21.24 -15.91
CA VAL A 393 78.35 -21.71 -14.94
C VAL A 393 78.27 -23.23 -14.79
N ALA A 394 77.08 -23.79 -14.61
CA ALA A 394 76.87 -25.22 -14.39
C ALA A 394 77.30 -26.09 -15.59
N THR A 395 77.10 -25.60 -16.81
CA THR A 395 77.53 -26.27 -18.05
C THR A 395 79.01 -26.05 -18.38
N GLY A 396 79.73 -25.22 -17.61
CA GLY A 396 81.15 -24.93 -17.78
C GLY A 396 81.48 -24.11 -19.04
N ILE A 397 80.52 -23.33 -19.55
CA ILE A 397 80.64 -22.54 -20.78
C ILE A 397 81.11 -21.11 -20.44
N SER A 398 82.18 -20.64 -21.08
CA SER A 398 82.72 -19.27 -20.89
C SER A 398 82.46 -18.37 -22.11
N ASN A 399 82.48 -17.05 -21.93
CA ASN A 399 82.31 -16.07 -23.03
C ASN A 399 83.65 -15.42 -23.34
N ILE A 400 84.04 -15.36 -24.61
CA ILE A 400 85.18 -14.55 -25.06
C ILE A 400 84.82 -13.80 -26.35
N SER A 401 85.38 -12.61 -26.55
CA SER A 401 85.23 -11.87 -27.81
C SER A 401 85.99 -12.57 -28.96
N VAL A 402 85.58 -12.33 -30.21
CA VAL A 402 86.32 -12.83 -31.38
C VAL A 402 87.81 -12.40 -31.33
N SER A 403 88.11 -11.21 -30.82
CA SER A 403 89.48 -10.70 -30.69
C SER A 403 90.30 -11.47 -29.65
N GLU A 404 89.68 -11.92 -28.56
CA GLU A 404 90.32 -12.75 -27.53
C GLU A 404 90.49 -14.19 -28.00
N ALA A 405 89.55 -14.69 -28.82
CA ALA A 405 89.63 -16.01 -29.43
C ALA A 405 90.84 -16.17 -30.36
N VAL A 406 91.15 -15.13 -31.15
CA VAL A 406 92.35 -15.09 -32.00
C VAL A 406 93.63 -15.23 -31.16
N LYS A 407 93.65 -14.64 -29.96
CA LYS A 407 94.79 -14.71 -29.04
C LYS A 407 94.85 -16.03 -28.26
N ALA A 408 93.72 -16.70 -28.05
CA ALA A 408 93.59 -17.88 -27.19
C ALA A 408 94.06 -19.19 -27.84
N GLY A 409 94.33 -19.23 -29.16
CA GLY A 409 94.89 -20.40 -29.86
C GLY A 409 93.92 -21.04 -30.86
N LYS A 410 94.06 -22.36 -31.10
CA LYS A 410 93.21 -23.09 -32.06
C LYS A 410 91.77 -23.17 -31.55
N VAL A 411 90.83 -22.75 -32.39
CA VAL A 411 89.38 -22.84 -32.12
C VAL A 411 88.81 -24.06 -32.84
N TYR A 412 88.01 -24.84 -32.13
CA TYR A 412 87.39 -26.06 -32.65
C TYR A 412 85.86 -25.89 -32.70
N SER A 413 85.20 -26.49 -33.68
CA SER A 413 83.75 -26.66 -33.65
C SER A 413 83.35 -27.61 -32.51
N ILE A 414 82.07 -27.65 -32.18
CA ILE A 414 81.52 -28.61 -31.21
C ILE A 414 81.80 -30.08 -31.59
N ASP A 415 81.99 -30.35 -32.88
CA ASP A 415 82.36 -31.68 -33.41
C ASP A 415 83.87 -31.95 -33.40
N GLY A 416 84.67 -31.08 -32.76
CA GLY A 416 86.11 -31.25 -32.61
C GLY A 416 86.94 -30.91 -33.86
N LYS A 417 86.37 -30.24 -34.87
CA LYS A 417 87.10 -29.82 -36.08
C LYS A 417 87.71 -28.43 -35.91
N CYS A 418 88.99 -28.26 -36.23
CA CYS A 418 89.64 -26.94 -36.17
C CYS A 418 89.02 -25.98 -37.21
N VAL A 419 88.64 -24.78 -36.79
CA VAL A 419 87.99 -23.75 -37.63
C VAL A 419 88.96 -22.59 -37.87
N SER A 420 89.12 -22.15 -39.12
CA SER A 420 90.07 -21.08 -39.50
C SER A 420 89.44 -19.70 -39.71
N LYS A 421 88.11 -19.61 -39.79
CA LYS A 421 87.34 -18.36 -39.85
C LYS A 421 86.32 -18.34 -38.73
N PHE A 422 86.40 -17.32 -37.88
CA PHE A 422 85.56 -17.21 -36.69
C PHE A 422 84.17 -16.66 -37.07
N ALA A 423 83.14 -17.46 -36.87
CA ALA A 423 81.75 -17.02 -36.89
C ALA A 423 81.22 -16.98 -35.44
N LYS A 424 80.25 -16.11 -35.16
CA LYS A 424 79.58 -16.09 -33.86
C LYS A 424 78.94 -17.45 -33.60
N GLY A 425 79.10 -18.00 -32.40
CA GLY A 425 78.56 -19.31 -32.05
C GLY A 425 79.37 -20.08 -31.02
N LEU A 426 78.87 -21.26 -30.66
CA LEU A 426 79.49 -22.16 -29.67
C LEU A 426 80.67 -22.91 -30.31
N VAL A 427 81.83 -22.84 -29.66
CA VAL A 427 83.10 -23.45 -30.09
C VAL A 427 83.85 -24.03 -28.89
N ILE A 428 84.91 -24.79 -29.14
CA ILE A 428 85.81 -25.30 -28.11
C ILE A 428 87.16 -24.60 -28.26
N ILE A 429 87.64 -23.98 -27.18
CA ILE A 429 88.93 -23.28 -27.13
C ILE A 429 89.68 -23.79 -25.91
N ASN A 430 90.89 -24.31 -26.13
CA ASN A 430 91.72 -24.92 -25.09
C ASN A 430 90.96 -25.98 -24.25
N GLY A 431 90.14 -26.80 -24.91
CA GLY A 431 89.37 -27.87 -24.26
C GLY A 431 88.14 -27.39 -23.47
N LYS A 432 87.86 -26.09 -23.44
CA LYS A 432 86.66 -25.52 -22.80
C LYS A 432 85.63 -25.11 -23.85
N LYS A 433 84.36 -25.31 -23.55
CA LYS A 433 83.25 -24.81 -24.37
C LYS A 433 83.15 -23.29 -24.18
N VAL A 434 83.06 -22.56 -25.29
CA VAL A 434 83.09 -21.09 -25.32
C VAL A 434 82.07 -20.56 -26.34
N ILE A 435 81.36 -19.48 -26.01
CA ILE A 435 80.54 -18.76 -26.99
C ILE A 435 81.34 -17.56 -27.52
N LEU A 436 81.54 -17.51 -28.83
CA LEU A 436 82.14 -16.36 -29.53
C LEU A 436 81.06 -15.31 -29.81
N LYS A 437 81.20 -14.14 -29.17
CA LYS A 437 80.26 -13.01 -29.30
C LYS A 437 80.68 -11.98 -30.34
#